data_AF-A0A3A5V704-F1
#
_entry.id   AF-A0A3A5V704-F1
#
_cell.length_a   1.000
_cell.length_b   1.000
_cell.length_c   1.000
_cell.angle_alpha   90.00
_cell.angle_beta   90.00
_cell.angle_gamma   90.00
#
_symmetry.space_group_name_H-M   'P 1'
#
loop_
_entity.id
_entity.type
_entity.pdbx_description
1 polymer ?
#
loop_
_entity_poly.entity_id
_entity_poly.type
_entity_poly.pdbx_seq_one_letter_code
_entity_poly.pdbx_strand_id
1 'polypeptide(L)'
;MAETLTTLAFLSALAMLISPIFEKGEWLASITAALCGLAFFSLPFDSIQQSGGLVLVIVLSMCCLIQYRIKSGGIRKYLNGMSGGIILLLLLALYPEEGVYESVNEYTTSSNLQEFVKAVIIGLLLAQLLVNSVSFDGRMSLLMLVTIIILQLGAQIFNGEILSVIISSAILIGFMPYFEQKINPKIGSGQGRSLALGASTLIGIIFILALTYVSISNVDRIGSDNGAIAVSLWLVVAVTGIGLLGMLLPLLGFDSHPRPEAWGWRFGIALSPMLLTLQTDLANHVLLGVLIAMMVSVSSPLVLEKNSTKVG
;
A
#
# COMPACT_ATOMS: atom_id res chain seq x y z
N MET A 1 -29.68 1.18 -4.84
CA MET A 1 -29.03 0.94 -6.16
C MET A 1 -27.51 1.16 -6.08
N ALA A 2 -27.03 2.20 -5.39
CA ALA A 2 -25.61 2.42 -5.14
C ALA A 2 -24.93 1.23 -4.44
N GLU A 3 -25.51 0.74 -3.33
CA GLU A 3 -24.95 -0.40 -2.57
C GLU A 3 -24.77 -1.66 -3.42
N THR A 4 -25.78 -2.02 -4.22
CA THR A 4 -25.68 -3.17 -5.12
C THR A 4 -24.56 -3.01 -6.14
N LEU A 5 -24.33 -1.79 -6.64
CA LEU A 5 -23.24 -1.49 -7.56
C LEU A 5 -21.88 -1.54 -6.85
N THR A 6 -21.80 -1.06 -5.61
CA THR A 6 -20.58 -1.15 -4.79
C THR A 6 -20.23 -2.61 -4.48
N THR A 7 -21.20 -3.46 -4.16
CA THR A 7 -20.96 -4.90 -3.95
C THR A 7 -20.47 -5.57 -5.24
N LEU A 8 -21.02 -5.20 -6.40
CA LEU A 8 -20.51 -5.67 -7.68
C LEU A 8 -19.09 -5.16 -7.95
N ALA A 9 -18.78 -3.91 -7.60
CA ALA A 9 -17.43 -3.35 -7.71
C ALA A 9 -16.45 -4.09 -6.81
N PHE A 10 -16.86 -4.47 -5.60
CA PHE A 10 -16.10 -5.31 -4.68
C PHE A 10 -15.80 -6.68 -5.28
N LEU A 11 -16.81 -7.36 -5.84
CA LEU A 11 -16.62 -8.65 -6.52
C LEU A 11 -15.71 -8.51 -7.75
N SER A 12 -15.81 -7.39 -8.48
CA SER A 12 -14.92 -7.08 -9.60
C SER A 12 -13.48 -6.85 -9.13
N ALA A 13 -13.27 -6.16 -8.01
CA ALA A 13 -11.93 -5.98 -7.40
C ALA A 13 -11.35 -7.31 -6.91
N LEU A 14 -12.17 -8.20 -6.35
CA LEU A 14 -11.77 -9.58 -6.02
C LEU A 14 -11.37 -10.36 -7.28
N ALA A 15 -12.13 -10.22 -8.37
CA ALA A 15 -11.78 -10.83 -9.65
C ALA A 15 -10.46 -10.25 -10.20
N MET A 16 -10.19 -8.95 -10.03
CA MET A 16 -8.90 -8.34 -10.38
C MET A 16 -7.76 -8.95 -9.56
N LEU A 17 -7.93 -9.13 -8.24
CA LEU A 17 -6.94 -9.73 -7.35
C LEU A 17 -6.58 -11.17 -7.78
N ILE A 18 -7.57 -11.95 -8.20
CA ILE A 18 -7.40 -13.37 -8.61
C ILE A 18 -6.96 -13.49 -10.09
N SER A 19 -7.15 -12.43 -10.89
CA SER A 19 -6.78 -12.40 -12.32
C SER A 19 -5.34 -12.80 -12.68
N PRO A 20 -4.30 -12.67 -11.83
CA PRO A 20 -2.95 -13.15 -12.15
C PRO A 20 -2.89 -14.66 -12.47
N ILE A 21 -3.83 -15.44 -11.93
CA ILE A 21 -3.95 -16.90 -12.14
C ILE A 21 -4.47 -17.20 -13.54
N PHE A 22 -5.17 -16.26 -14.18
CA PHE A 22 -5.81 -16.45 -15.48
C PHE A 22 -5.09 -15.71 -16.61
N GLU A 23 -5.25 -16.21 -17.83
CA GLU A 23 -4.66 -15.60 -19.03
C GLU A 23 -5.49 -14.46 -19.63
N LYS A 24 -6.74 -14.28 -19.21
CA LYS A 24 -7.65 -13.23 -19.67
C LYS A 24 -7.91 -12.21 -18.55
N GLY A 25 -8.54 -11.07 -18.89
CA GLY A 25 -9.00 -10.10 -17.88
C GLY A 25 -8.38 -8.70 -17.96
N GLU A 26 -7.90 -8.27 -19.13
CA GLU A 26 -7.36 -6.91 -19.34
C GLU A 26 -8.36 -5.79 -19.08
N TRP A 27 -9.65 -6.09 -19.11
CA TRP A 27 -10.76 -5.15 -18.99
C TRP A 27 -11.34 -5.08 -17.58
N LEU A 28 -10.85 -5.90 -16.63
CA LEU A 28 -11.41 -5.98 -15.27
C LEU A 28 -11.35 -4.63 -14.54
N ALA A 29 -10.25 -3.87 -14.69
CA ALA A 29 -10.15 -2.52 -14.15
C ALA A 29 -11.22 -1.57 -14.73
N SER A 30 -11.57 -1.71 -16.02
CA SER A 30 -12.66 -0.92 -16.62
C SER A 30 -14.02 -1.24 -16.02
N ILE A 31 -14.28 -2.52 -15.69
CA ILE A 31 -15.55 -2.92 -15.06
C ILE A 31 -15.65 -2.27 -13.68
N THR A 32 -14.59 -2.42 -12.87
CA THR A 32 -14.56 -1.86 -11.51
C THR A 32 -14.71 -0.34 -11.55
N ALA A 33 -14.04 0.34 -12.49
CA ALA A 33 -14.23 1.76 -12.74
C ALA A 33 -15.71 2.09 -13.08
N ALA A 34 -16.31 1.39 -14.03
CA ALA A 34 -17.69 1.65 -14.44
C ALA A 34 -18.68 1.44 -13.28
N LEU A 35 -18.51 0.38 -12.49
CA LEU A 35 -19.38 0.09 -11.34
C LEU A 35 -19.25 1.14 -10.25
N CYS A 36 -18.02 1.54 -9.88
CA CYS A 36 -17.80 2.62 -8.92
C CYS A 36 -18.32 3.97 -9.42
N GLY A 37 -18.14 4.27 -10.71
CA GLY A 37 -18.66 5.48 -11.33
C GLY A 37 -20.18 5.53 -11.30
N LEU A 38 -20.85 4.44 -11.72
CA LEU A 38 -22.32 4.34 -11.67
C LEU A 38 -22.83 4.40 -10.22
N ALA A 39 -22.13 3.77 -9.28
CA ALA A 39 -22.47 3.86 -7.86
C ALA A 39 -22.41 5.31 -7.37
N PHE A 40 -21.32 6.03 -7.66
CA PHE A 40 -21.16 7.43 -7.25
C PHE A 40 -22.19 8.36 -7.89
N PHE A 41 -22.46 8.23 -9.19
CA PHE A 41 -23.47 9.05 -9.87
C PHE A 41 -24.90 8.74 -9.43
N SER A 42 -25.14 7.60 -8.77
CA SER A 42 -26.43 7.29 -8.16
C SER A 42 -26.60 7.87 -6.75
N LEU A 43 -25.57 8.50 -6.19
CA LEU A 43 -25.58 9.16 -4.89
C LEU A 43 -25.67 10.68 -5.05
N PRO A 44 -26.18 11.40 -4.03
CA PRO A 44 -26.09 12.86 -3.96
C PRO A 44 -24.63 13.32 -4.02
N PHE A 45 -24.34 14.44 -4.67
CA PHE A 45 -22.95 14.91 -4.82
C PHE A 45 -22.27 15.21 -3.47
N ASP A 46 -23.05 15.60 -2.45
CA ASP A 46 -22.57 15.81 -1.07
C ASP A 46 -21.98 14.54 -0.44
N SER A 47 -22.30 13.36 -0.97
CA SER A 47 -21.70 12.10 -0.53
C SER A 47 -20.18 12.07 -0.65
N ILE A 48 -19.58 12.93 -1.49
CA ILE A 48 -18.11 13.04 -1.63
C ILE A 48 -17.44 13.48 -0.32
N GLN A 49 -18.17 14.17 0.56
CA GLN A 49 -17.69 14.58 1.87
C GLN A 49 -17.67 13.43 2.88
N GLN A 50 -18.33 12.32 2.56
CA GLN A 50 -18.34 11.10 3.36
C GLN A 50 -17.30 10.11 2.82
N SER A 51 -16.77 9.26 3.70
CA SER A 51 -15.75 8.25 3.33
C SER A 51 -16.22 7.34 2.19
N GLY A 52 -17.50 6.98 2.16
CA GLY A 52 -18.09 6.13 1.13
C GLY A 52 -18.03 6.74 -0.27
N GLY A 53 -18.55 7.96 -0.46
CA GLY A 53 -18.51 8.64 -1.77
C GLY A 53 -17.09 8.98 -2.21
N LEU A 54 -16.25 9.39 -1.26
CA LEU A 54 -14.83 9.66 -1.50
C LEU A 54 -14.09 8.43 -2.03
N VAL A 55 -14.28 7.25 -1.42
CA VAL A 55 -13.57 6.05 -1.85
C VAL A 55 -13.98 5.59 -3.24
N LEU A 56 -15.25 5.77 -3.63
CA LEU A 56 -15.72 5.42 -4.97
C LEU A 56 -14.99 6.23 -6.05
N VAL A 57 -14.72 7.52 -5.79
CA VAL A 57 -13.98 8.39 -6.73
C VAL A 57 -12.48 8.05 -6.76
N ILE A 58 -11.88 7.71 -5.61
CA ILE A 58 -10.51 7.20 -5.55
C ILE A 58 -10.38 5.93 -6.39
N VAL A 59 -11.26 4.94 -6.18
CA VAL A 59 -11.23 3.66 -6.89
C VAL A 59 -11.47 3.86 -8.39
N LEU A 60 -12.42 4.71 -8.77
CA LEU A 60 -12.69 5.05 -10.17
C LEU A 60 -11.43 5.60 -10.87
N SER A 61 -10.83 6.65 -10.29
CA SER A 61 -9.65 7.31 -10.88
C SER A 61 -8.42 6.38 -10.91
N MET A 62 -8.22 5.60 -9.86
CA MET A 62 -7.18 4.57 -9.78
C MET A 62 -7.35 3.53 -10.91
N CYS A 63 -8.55 2.96 -11.06
CA CYS A 63 -8.86 1.97 -12.09
C CYS A 63 -8.66 2.52 -13.51
N CYS A 64 -9.07 3.76 -13.78
CA CYS A 64 -8.87 4.41 -15.07
C CYS A 64 -7.40 4.48 -15.47
N LEU A 65 -6.51 4.89 -14.56
CA LEU A 65 -5.07 4.96 -14.85
C LEU A 65 -4.45 3.57 -15.02
N ILE A 66 -4.83 2.60 -14.18
CA ILE A 66 -4.37 1.21 -14.30
C ILE A 66 -4.76 0.63 -15.66
N GLN A 67 -6.03 0.81 -16.05
CA GLN A 67 -6.53 0.33 -17.33
C GLN A 67 -5.76 0.94 -18.51
N TYR A 68 -5.48 2.24 -18.45
CA TYR A 68 -4.68 2.93 -19.45
C TYR A 68 -3.27 2.33 -19.55
N ARG A 69 -2.62 2.06 -18.41
CA ARG A 69 -1.28 1.47 -18.35
C ARG A 69 -1.25 0.04 -18.86
N ILE A 70 -2.27 -0.76 -18.57
CA ILE A 70 -2.40 -2.13 -19.11
C ILE A 70 -2.52 -2.07 -20.65
N LYS A 71 -3.39 -1.21 -21.18
CA LYS A 71 -3.54 -1.04 -22.65
C LYS A 71 -2.29 -0.50 -23.33
N SER A 72 -1.48 0.28 -22.61
CA SER A 72 -0.21 0.82 -23.09
C SER A 72 0.96 -0.18 -23.01
N GLY A 73 0.71 -1.45 -22.65
CA GLY A 73 1.72 -2.50 -22.59
C GLY A 73 2.30 -2.80 -21.20
N GLY A 74 1.68 -2.31 -20.12
CA GLY A 74 2.09 -2.61 -18.75
C GLY A 74 1.86 -4.08 -18.34
N ILE A 75 2.54 -4.54 -17.29
CA ILE A 75 2.44 -5.92 -16.79
C ILE A 75 1.06 -6.17 -16.16
N ARG A 76 0.12 -6.65 -16.97
CA ARG A 76 -1.28 -6.88 -16.58
C ARG A 76 -1.44 -7.67 -15.28
N LYS A 77 -0.77 -8.82 -15.16
CA LYS A 77 -0.93 -9.72 -14.00
C LYS A 77 -0.61 -8.97 -12.71
N TYR A 78 0.52 -8.29 -12.66
CA TYR A 78 0.90 -7.50 -11.49
C TYR A 78 -0.06 -6.34 -11.24
N LEU A 79 -0.34 -5.54 -12.28
CA LEU A 79 -1.17 -4.34 -12.14
C LEU A 79 -2.59 -4.68 -11.68
N ASN A 80 -3.26 -5.64 -12.31
CA ASN A 80 -4.60 -6.07 -11.87
C ASN A 80 -4.58 -6.72 -10.49
N GLY A 81 -3.63 -7.63 -10.23
CA GLY A 81 -3.55 -8.35 -8.95
C GLY A 81 -3.37 -7.38 -7.78
N MET A 82 -2.33 -6.54 -7.85
CA MET A 82 -1.99 -5.60 -6.78
C MET A 82 -3.02 -4.49 -6.60
N SER A 83 -3.49 -3.91 -7.71
CA SER A 83 -4.53 -2.89 -7.61
C SER A 83 -5.86 -3.45 -7.13
N GLY A 84 -6.25 -4.66 -7.56
CA GLY A 84 -7.44 -5.35 -7.08
C GLY A 84 -7.40 -5.54 -5.57
N GLY A 85 -6.24 -5.94 -5.03
CA GLY A 85 -6.03 -6.04 -3.58
C GLY A 85 -6.20 -4.71 -2.86
N ILE A 86 -5.57 -3.63 -3.33
CA ILE A 86 -5.67 -2.30 -2.71
C ILE A 86 -7.08 -1.72 -2.84
N ILE A 87 -7.74 -1.89 -3.99
CA ILE A 87 -9.12 -1.46 -4.21
C ILE A 87 -10.06 -2.21 -3.26
N LEU A 88 -9.86 -3.51 -3.09
CA LEU A 88 -10.64 -4.31 -2.15
C LEU A 88 -10.47 -3.80 -0.72
N LEU A 89 -9.23 -3.47 -0.31
CA LEU A 89 -8.96 -2.87 1.00
C LEU A 89 -9.60 -1.49 1.15
N LEU A 90 -9.51 -0.64 0.13
CA LEU A 90 -10.16 0.68 0.13
C LEU A 90 -11.67 0.56 0.31
N LEU A 91 -12.32 -0.31 -0.47
CA LEU A 91 -13.76 -0.52 -0.36
C LEU A 91 -14.14 -1.11 1.00
N LEU A 92 -13.41 -2.11 1.50
CA LEU A 92 -13.74 -2.75 2.78
C LEU A 92 -13.48 -1.85 3.98
N ALA A 93 -12.45 -1.00 3.93
CA ALA A 93 -12.02 -0.20 5.06
C ALA A 93 -12.71 1.18 5.13
N LEU A 94 -13.19 1.72 4.01
CA LEU A 94 -13.72 3.09 3.94
C LEU A 94 -15.18 3.20 3.49
N TYR A 95 -15.72 2.20 2.81
CA TYR A 95 -17.14 2.22 2.44
C TYR A 95 -17.99 1.74 3.63
N PRO A 96 -18.97 2.54 4.09
CA PRO A 96 -19.77 2.20 5.27
C PRO A 96 -20.67 0.97 5.03
N GLU A 97 -20.78 0.08 6.02
CA GLU A 97 -21.63 -1.12 5.95
C GLU A 97 -23.11 -0.79 5.78
N GLU A 98 -23.57 0.29 6.41
CA GLU A 98 -24.96 0.75 6.34
C GLU A 98 -25.28 1.52 5.05
N GLY A 99 -24.32 1.65 4.13
CA GLY A 99 -24.47 2.45 2.92
C GLY A 99 -24.26 3.95 3.15
N VAL A 100 -24.35 4.71 2.07
CA VAL A 100 -24.14 6.17 2.08
C VAL A 100 -25.50 6.84 2.16
N TYR A 101 -25.80 7.48 3.29
CA TYR A 101 -27.03 8.25 3.49
C TYR A 101 -26.85 9.71 3.05
N GLU A 102 -27.97 10.41 2.84
CA GLU A 102 -27.97 11.87 2.64
C GLU A 102 -27.19 12.54 3.78
N SER A 103 -26.26 13.43 3.43
CA SER A 103 -25.47 14.15 4.43
C SER A 103 -26.40 15.01 5.28
N VAL A 104 -26.28 14.91 6.59
CA VAL A 104 -27.03 15.77 7.53
C VAL A 104 -26.66 17.24 7.36
N ASN A 105 -25.47 17.52 6.82
CA ASN A 105 -24.99 18.85 6.48
C ASN A 105 -25.13 19.11 4.97
N GLU A 106 -25.66 20.27 4.61
CA GLU A 106 -25.60 20.78 3.24
C GLU A 106 -24.22 21.42 3.02
N TYR A 107 -23.50 20.93 2.01
CA TYR A 107 -22.18 21.46 1.65
C TYR A 107 -22.28 22.39 0.44
N THR A 108 -21.38 23.37 0.39
CA THR A 108 -21.29 24.22 -0.79
C THR A 108 -20.76 23.44 -1.99
N THR A 109 -21.18 23.81 -3.20
CA THR A 109 -20.70 23.17 -4.44
C THR A 109 -19.17 23.28 -4.59
N SER A 110 -18.57 24.36 -4.09
CA SER A 110 -17.11 24.56 -4.10
C SER A 110 -16.37 23.59 -3.18
N SER A 111 -16.87 23.33 -1.97
CA SER A 111 -16.26 22.36 -1.06
C SER A 111 -16.34 20.93 -1.60
N ASN A 112 -17.46 20.56 -2.24
CA ASN A 112 -17.60 19.25 -2.86
C ASN A 112 -16.67 19.07 -4.05
N LEU A 113 -16.46 20.13 -4.85
CA LEU A 113 -15.51 20.09 -5.95
C LEU A 113 -14.07 19.92 -5.46
N GLN A 114 -13.69 20.57 -4.35
CA GLN A 114 -12.36 20.41 -3.75
C GLN A 114 -12.10 18.97 -3.30
N GLU A 115 -13.03 18.36 -2.56
CA GLU A 115 -12.90 16.96 -2.14
C GLU A 115 -12.93 15.98 -3.32
N PHE A 116 -13.74 16.25 -4.35
CA PHE A 116 -13.72 15.47 -5.58
C PHE A 116 -12.35 15.49 -6.26
N VAL A 117 -11.76 16.69 -6.43
CA VAL A 117 -10.43 16.85 -7.04
C VAL A 117 -9.36 16.13 -6.19
N LYS A 118 -9.43 16.26 -4.87
CA LYS A 118 -8.53 15.56 -3.95
C LYS A 118 -8.65 14.04 -4.10
N ALA A 119 -9.86 13.49 -4.13
CA ALA A 119 -10.09 12.06 -4.33
C ALA A 119 -9.52 11.56 -5.67
N VAL A 120 -9.71 12.32 -6.75
CA VAL A 120 -9.11 12.00 -8.06
C VAL A 120 -7.58 12.00 -8.00
N ILE A 121 -6.96 13.02 -7.39
CA ILE A 121 -5.50 13.10 -7.27
C ILE A 121 -4.97 11.91 -6.45
N ILE A 122 -5.63 11.54 -5.35
CA ILE A 122 -5.23 10.41 -4.50
C ILE A 122 -5.33 9.09 -5.29
N GLY A 123 -6.42 8.83 -6.01
CA GLY A 123 -6.56 7.62 -6.80
C GLY A 123 -5.53 7.51 -7.93
N LEU A 124 -5.23 8.63 -8.62
CA LEU A 124 -4.14 8.68 -9.60
C LEU A 124 -2.76 8.45 -8.97
N LEU A 125 -2.51 9.03 -7.78
CA LEU A 125 -1.26 8.83 -7.03
C LEU A 125 -1.07 7.36 -6.65
N LEU A 126 -2.10 6.71 -6.09
CA LEU A 126 -2.05 5.28 -5.72
C LEU A 126 -1.78 4.39 -6.93
N ALA A 127 -2.48 4.62 -8.05
CA ALA A 127 -2.23 3.89 -9.29
C ALA A 127 -0.80 4.11 -9.81
N GLN A 128 -0.30 5.34 -9.79
CA GLN A 128 1.05 5.64 -10.27
C GLN A 128 2.15 5.07 -9.35
N LEU A 129 1.92 5.01 -8.04
CA LEU A 129 2.82 4.33 -7.08
C LEU A 129 2.94 2.83 -7.40
N LEU A 130 1.84 2.16 -7.75
CA LEU A 130 1.85 0.77 -8.17
C LEU A 130 2.51 0.54 -9.54
N VAL A 131 2.39 1.48 -10.46
CA VAL A 131 3.12 1.41 -11.73
C VAL A 131 4.62 1.53 -11.46
N ASN A 132 5.00 2.42 -10.54
CA ASN A 132 6.39 2.67 -10.20
C ASN A 132 7.04 1.50 -9.42
N SER A 133 6.25 0.69 -8.70
CA SER A 133 6.74 -0.51 -8.03
C SER A 133 7.14 -1.64 -8.99
N VAL A 134 6.67 -1.60 -10.25
CA VAL A 134 7.10 -2.52 -11.32
C VAL A 134 8.34 -2.00 -12.02
N SER A 135 8.27 -0.76 -12.51
CA SER A 135 9.33 -0.13 -13.29
C SER A 135 9.51 1.29 -12.79
N PHE A 136 10.59 1.52 -12.05
CA PHE A 136 10.88 2.84 -11.49
C PHE A 136 11.16 3.85 -12.60
N ASP A 137 10.34 4.90 -12.67
CA ASP A 137 10.55 6.05 -13.54
C ASP A 137 10.86 7.27 -12.68
N GLY A 138 12.08 7.80 -12.80
CA GLY A 138 12.53 8.95 -12.00
C GLY A 138 11.72 10.22 -12.25
N ARG A 139 11.21 10.45 -13.47
CA ARG A 139 10.41 11.64 -13.78
C ARG A 139 9.04 11.56 -13.11
N MET A 140 8.36 10.44 -13.27
CA MET A 140 7.07 10.20 -12.63
C MET A 140 7.20 10.15 -11.11
N SER A 141 8.31 9.62 -10.59
CA SER A 141 8.59 9.60 -9.13
C SER A 141 8.74 10.99 -8.55
N LEU A 142 9.41 11.90 -9.26
CA LEU A 142 9.50 13.30 -8.84
C LEU A 142 8.12 13.97 -8.81
N LEU A 143 7.30 13.74 -9.84
CA LEU A 143 5.92 14.22 -9.87
C LEU A 143 5.11 13.68 -8.69
N MET A 144 5.23 12.39 -8.36
CA MET A 144 4.56 11.80 -7.19
C MET A 144 5.01 12.45 -5.88
N LEU A 145 6.30 12.69 -5.68
CA LEU A 145 6.81 13.39 -4.49
C LEU A 145 6.24 14.80 -4.36
N VAL A 146 6.21 15.55 -5.46
CA VAL A 146 5.61 16.89 -5.49
C VAL A 146 4.13 16.82 -5.15
N THR A 147 3.38 15.88 -5.73
CA THR A 147 1.96 15.66 -5.43
C THR A 147 1.74 15.31 -3.96
N ILE A 148 2.56 14.43 -3.38
CA ILE A 148 2.46 14.06 -1.95
C ILE A 148 2.70 15.27 -1.05
N ILE A 149 3.71 16.10 -1.37
CA ILE A 149 4.01 17.32 -0.59
C ILE A 149 2.84 18.31 -0.68
N ILE A 150 2.31 18.55 -1.88
CA ILE A 150 1.16 19.45 -2.09
C ILE A 150 -0.06 18.94 -1.31
N LEU A 151 -0.36 17.64 -1.40
CA LEU A 151 -1.47 17.03 -0.67
C LEU A 151 -1.27 17.10 0.84
N GLN A 152 -0.05 16.93 1.35
CA GLN A 152 0.21 17.04 2.78
C GLN A 152 0.06 18.49 3.27
N LEU A 153 0.54 19.48 2.52
CA LEU A 153 0.41 20.90 2.89
C LEU A 153 -1.02 21.41 2.77
N GLY A 154 -1.75 21.00 1.73
CA GLY A 154 -3.10 21.49 1.45
C GLY A 154 -4.23 20.70 2.11
N ALA A 155 -4.03 19.39 2.30
CA ALA A 155 -5.10 18.47 2.73
C ALA A 155 -4.71 17.56 3.90
N GLN A 156 -3.50 17.70 4.45
CA GLN A 156 -3.01 16.95 5.61
C GLN A 156 -3.27 15.44 5.54
N ILE A 157 -2.94 14.85 4.39
CA ILE A 157 -3.21 13.43 4.09
C ILE A 157 -2.62 12.43 5.09
N PHE A 158 -1.67 12.83 5.94
CA PHE A 158 -1.04 11.98 6.96
C PHE A 158 -1.63 12.13 8.38
N ASN A 159 -2.88 12.58 8.53
CA ASN A 159 -3.55 12.76 9.83
C ASN A 159 -3.95 11.46 10.56
N GLY A 160 -3.39 10.31 10.20
CA GLY A 160 -3.57 9.04 10.93
C GLY A 160 -4.85 8.27 10.62
N GLU A 161 -5.64 8.74 9.65
CA GLU A 161 -6.81 8.01 9.15
C GLU A 161 -6.41 6.76 8.36
N ILE A 162 -7.35 5.83 8.18
CA ILE A 162 -7.15 4.59 7.39
C ILE A 162 -6.55 4.87 6.01
N LEU A 163 -7.04 5.90 5.31
CA LEU A 163 -6.54 6.28 3.99
C LEU A 163 -5.06 6.69 4.02
N SER A 164 -4.62 7.37 5.10
CA SER A 164 -3.23 7.77 5.28
C SER A 164 -2.28 6.58 5.39
N VAL A 165 -2.74 5.51 6.06
CA VAL A 165 -1.98 4.26 6.20
C VAL A 165 -1.82 3.58 4.85
N ILE A 166 -2.92 3.52 4.07
CA ILE A 166 -2.90 2.95 2.71
C ILE A 166 -1.96 3.77 1.79
N ILE A 167 -2.03 5.09 1.82
CA ILE A 167 -1.12 5.94 1.02
C ILE A 167 0.34 5.72 1.45
N SER A 168 0.61 5.70 2.76
CA SER A 168 1.97 5.51 3.29
C SER A 168 2.55 4.18 2.86
N SER A 169 1.82 3.08 3.04
CA SER A 169 2.24 1.76 2.59
C SER A 169 2.42 1.69 1.07
N ALA A 170 1.57 2.37 0.28
CA ALA A 170 1.72 2.43 -1.17
C ALA A 170 2.99 3.19 -1.59
N ILE A 171 3.38 4.23 -0.84
CA ILE A 171 4.65 4.95 -1.03
C ILE A 171 5.82 4.01 -0.78
N LEU A 172 5.79 3.25 0.32
CA LEU A 172 6.84 2.26 0.64
C LEU A 172 7.03 1.25 -0.49
N ILE A 173 5.93 0.72 -1.03
CA ILE A 173 5.94 -0.24 -2.15
C ILE A 173 6.44 0.45 -3.44
N GLY A 174 5.92 1.64 -3.76
CA GLY A 174 6.22 2.37 -5.00
C GLY A 174 7.66 2.88 -5.13
N PHE A 175 8.33 3.14 -4.02
CA PHE A 175 9.75 3.56 -4.00
C PHE A 175 10.74 2.42 -3.74
N MET A 176 10.25 1.22 -3.42
CA MET A 176 11.11 0.06 -3.17
C MET A 176 12.08 -0.25 -4.33
N PRO A 177 11.67 -0.24 -5.62
CA PRO A 177 12.59 -0.58 -6.71
C PRO A 177 13.73 0.43 -6.87
N TYR A 178 13.56 1.69 -6.49
CA TYR A 178 14.63 2.69 -6.52
C TYR A 178 15.78 2.29 -5.60
N PHE A 179 15.46 1.91 -4.37
CA PHE A 179 16.46 1.48 -3.41
C PHE A 179 17.15 0.20 -3.87
N GLU A 180 16.39 -0.72 -4.44
CA GLU A 180 16.92 -1.97 -4.99
C GLU A 180 17.90 -1.73 -6.15
N GLN A 181 17.52 -0.93 -7.15
CA GLN A 181 18.38 -0.60 -8.30
C GLN A 181 19.68 0.09 -7.89
N LYS A 182 19.64 0.92 -6.84
CA LYS A 182 20.81 1.68 -6.37
C LYS A 182 21.79 0.83 -5.55
N ILE A 183 21.29 -0.20 -4.87
CA ILE A 183 22.06 -1.02 -3.93
C ILE A 183 22.53 -2.32 -4.57
N ASN A 184 21.70 -3.01 -5.36
CA ASN A 184 22.04 -4.30 -5.96
C ASN A 184 23.39 -4.32 -6.70
N PRO A 185 23.80 -3.28 -7.47
CA PRO A 185 25.10 -3.25 -8.14
C PRO A 185 26.31 -3.19 -7.20
N LYS A 186 26.12 -2.82 -5.94
CA LYS A 186 27.19 -2.60 -4.96
C LYS A 186 27.44 -3.81 -4.06
N ILE A 187 26.61 -4.85 -4.15
CA ILE A 187 26.70 -6.00 -3.25
C ILE A 187 27.54 -7.11 -3.88
N GLY A 188 28.37 -7.76 -3.06
CA GLY A 188 29.30 -8.81 -3.47
C GLY A 188 28.65 -10.12 -3.95
N SER A 189 29.50 -11.01 -4.48
CA SER A 189 29.11 -12.24 -5.18
C SER A 189 28.70 -13.42 -4.29
N GLY A 190 28.08 -13.17 -3.12
CA GLY A 190 27.23 -14.18 -2.47
C GLY A 190 27.73 -14.87 -1.21
N GLN A 191 28.89 -14.52 -0.64
CA GLN A 191 29.24 -14.98 0.71
C GLN A 191 28.50 -14.17 1.77
N GLY A 192 27.71 -14.84 2.62
CA GLY A 192 26.99 -14.22 3.74
C GLY A 192 25.54 -13.82 3.45
N ARG A 193 24.95 -14.20 2.32
CA ARG A 193 23.55 -13.84 1.95
C ARG A 193 22.51 -14.24 2.99
N SER A 194 22.54 -15.50 3.45
CA SER A 194 21.59 -16.00 4.45
C SER A 194 21.77 -15.31 5.80
N LEU A 195 23.03 -15.08 6.22
CA LEU A 195 23.35 -14.33 7.44
C LEU A 195 22.85 -12.88 7.34
N ALA A 196 23.09 -12.21 6.20
CA ALA A 196 22.67 -10.84 5.96
C ALA A 196 21.14 -10.71 6.00
N LEU A 197 20.43 -11.65 5.37
CA LEU A 197 18.97 -11.71 5.41
C LEU A 197 18.48 -11.90 6.86
N GLY A 198 18.92 -12.95 7.54
CA GLY A 198 18.49 -13.28 8.91
C GLY A 198 18.83 -12.20 9.94
N ALA A 199 20.01 -11.59 9.87
CA ALA A 199 20.38 -10.49 10.75
C ALA A 199 19.51 -9.25 10.48
N SER A 200 19.28 -8.92 9.22
CA SER A 200 18.49 -7.73 8.85
C SER A 200 17.01 -7.85 9.22
N THR A 201 16.47 -9.07 9.15
CA THR A 201 15.08 -9.33 9.49
C THR A 201 14.92 -9.28 11.01
N LEU A 202 15.82 -9.88 11.77
CA LEU A 202 15.83 -9.79 13.23
C LEU A 202 15.95 -8.34 13.72
N ILE A 203 16.92 -7.58 13.18
CA ILE A 203 17.10 -6.16 13.52
C ILE A 203 15.86 -5.36 13.12
N GLY A 204 15.28 -5.65 11.94
CA GLY A 204 14.03 -5.04 11.49
C GLY A 204 12.87 -5.29 12.45
N ILE A 205 12.68 -6.52 12.93
CA ILE A 205 11.65 -6.90 13.90
C ILE A 205 11.83 -6.11 15.20
N ILE A 206 13.06 -5.99 15.70
CA ILE A 206 13.38 -5.22 16.91
C ILE A 206 13.00 -3.75 16.73
N PHE A 207 13.32 -3.13 15.58
CA PHE A 207 12.93 -1.75 15.30
C PHE A 207 11.43 -1.57 15.17
N ILE A 208 10.73 -2.51 14.52
CA ILE A 208 9.26 -2.46 14.43
C ILE A 208 8.69 -2.48 15.84
N LEU A 209 9.13 -3.40 16.70
CA LEU A 209 8.66 -3.49 18.09
C LEU A 209 8.95 -2.22 18.89
N ALA A 210 10.21 -1.75 18.88
CA ALA A 210 10.61 -0.60 19.68
C ALA A 210 9.85 0.68 19.27
N LEU A 211 9.74 0.96 17.98
CA LEU A 211 9.08 2.16 17.47
C LEU A 211 7.55 2.08 17.63
N THR A 212 6.97 0.90 17.43
CA THR A 212 5.53 0.68 17.65
C THR A 212 5.19 0.85 19.13
N TYR A 213 6.00 0.29 20.04
CA TYR A 213 5.82 0.45 21.48
C TYR A 213 5.89 1.92 21.91
N VAL A 214 6.89 2.66 21.45
CA VAL A 214 7.03 4.11 21.75
C VAL A 214 5.81 4.87 21.23
N SER A 215 5.33 4.55 20.02
CA SER A 215 4.18 5.23 19.43
C SER A 215 2.88 4.94 20.20
N ILE A 216 2.65 3.67 20.56
CA ILE A 216 1.44 3.19 21.24
C ILE A 216 1.36 3.63 22.70
N SER A 217 2.50 3.78 23.37
CA SER A 217 2.54 4.24 24.76
C SER A 217 1.98 5.66 24.93
N ASN A 218 1.82 6.41 23.84
CA ASN A 218 1.20 7.74 23.82
C ASN A 218 -0.31 7.71 23.53
N VAL A 219 -0.91 6.53 23.38
CA VAL A 219 -2.35 6.39 23.11
C VAL A 219 -3.11 6.25 24.42
N ASP A 220 -3.95 7.23 24.74
CA ASP A 220 -4.65 7.35 26.03
C ASP A 220 -5.42 6.09 26.43
N ARG A 221 -6.12 5.43 25.48
CA ARG A 221 -6.91 4.22 25.78
C ARG A 221 -6.07 2.97 26.07
N ILE A 222 -4.78 2.98 25.72
CA ILE A 222 -3.86 1.87 25.94
C ILE A 222 -3.01 2.11 27.19
N GLY A 223 -2.58 3.36 27.39
CA GLY A 223 -1.70 3.76 28.49
C GLY A 223 -0.26 3.26 28.33
N SER A 224 0.55 3.47 29.36
CA SER A 224 1.92 2.94 29.45
C SER A 224 1.96 1.52 30.02
N ASP A 225 3.13 0.88 29.95
CA ASP A 225 3.44 -0.40 30.61
C ASP A 225 2.89 -1.65 29.90
N ASN A 226 2.25 -2.57 30.63
CA ASN A 226 1.90 -3.90 30.13
C ASN A 226 0.91 -3.88 28.96
N GLY A 227 -0.02 -2.91 28.95
CA GLY A 227 -0.97 -2.72 27.86
C GLY A 227 -0.26 -2.39 26.54
N ALA A 228 0.62 -1.39 26.56
CA ALA A 228 1.41 -1.00 25.40
C ALA A 228 2.33 -2.12 24.91
N ILE A 229 2.94 -2.90 25.82
CA ILE A 229 3.76 -4.07 25.45
C ILE A 229 2.89 -5.13 24.75
N ALA A 230 1.74 -5.49 25.31
CA ALA A 230 0.87 -6.51 24.72
C ALA A 230 0.36 -6.11 23.32
N VAL A 231 -0.11 -4.87 23.17
CA VAL A 231 -0.63 -4.37 21.89
C VAL A 231 0.49 -4.23 20.85
N SER A 232 1.65 -3.71 21.23
CA SER A 232 2.79 -3.60 20.32
C SER A 232 3.28 -4.97 19.85
N LEU A 233 3.36 -5.97 20.75
CA LEU A 233 3.69 -7.34 20.37
C LEU A 233 2.66 -7.94 19.40
N TRP A 234 1.37 -7.74 19.65
CA TRP A 234 0.31 -8.24 18.76
C TRP A 234 0.43 -7.65 17.34
N LEU A 235 0.64 -6.34 17.23
CA LEU A 235 0.82 -5.67 15.94
C LEU A 235 2.12 -6.12 15.24
N VAL A 236 3.21 -6.26 15.98
CA VAL A 236 4.50 -6.73 15.44
C VAL A 236 4.37 -8.15 14.93
N VAL A 237 3.71 -9.06 15.67
CA VAL A 237 3.48 -10.44 15.23
C VAL A 237 2.69 -10.47 13.92
N ALA A 238 1.66 -9.63 13.79
CA ALA A 238 0.89 -9.54 12.54
C ALA A 238 1.76 -9.05 11.37
N VAL A 239 2.48 -7.93 11.55
CA VAL A 239 3.36 -7.36 10.51
C VAL A 239 4.48 -8.31 10.10
N THR A 240 5.15 -8.91 11.08
CA THR A 240 6.28 -9.79 10.84
C THR A 240 5.84 -11.14 10.29
N GLY A 241 4.69 -11.66 10.72
CA GLY A 241 4.06 -12.84 10.14
C GLY A 241 3.77 -12.65 8.64
N ILE A 242 3.17 -11.53 8.24
CA ILE A 242 2.93 -11.19 6.83
C ILE A 242 4.25 -11.03 6.07
N GLY A 243 5.25 -10.37 6.66
CA GLY A 243 6.60 -10.26 6.09
C GLY A 243 7.27 -11.61 5.85
N LEU A 244 7.22 -12.51 6.82
CA LEU A 244 7.81 -13.85 6.73
C LEU A 244 7.08 -14.71 5.69
N LEU A 245 5.74 -14.64 5.62
CA LEU A 245 4.99 -15.25 4.51
C LEU A 245 5.43 -14.68 3.16
N GLY A 246 5.72 -13.37 3.10
CA GLY A 246 6.29 -12.72 1.93
C GLY A 246 7.60 -13.35 1.46
N MET A 247 8.46 -13.81 2.38
CA MET A 247 9.70 -14.51 2.00
C MET A 247 9.46 -15.83 1.25
N LEU A 248 8.25 -16.41 1.35
CA LEU A 248 7.87 -17.64 0.65
C LEU A 248 7.34 -17.39 -0.76
N LEU A 249 7.13 -16.13 -1.17
CA LEU A 249 6.75 -15.76 -2.54
C LEU A 249 7.64 -16.36 -3.65
N PRO A 250 8.97 -16.50 -3.47
CA PRO A 250 9.83 -17.13 -4.48
C PRO A 250 9.46 -18.60 -4.71
N LEU A 251 9.01 -19.33 -3.68
CA LEU A 251 8.53 -20.72 -3.80
C LEU A 251 7.25 -20.81 -4.66
N LEU A 252 6.50 -19.70 -4.75
CA LEU A 252 5.32 -19.57 -5.60
C LEU A 252 5.65 -19.10 -7.02
N GLY A 253 6.94 -19.00 -7.37
CA GLY A 253 7.41 -18.61 -8.70
C GLY A 253 7.65 -17.11 -8.89
N PHE A 254 7.56 -16.29 -7.83
CA PHE A 254 7.89 -14.86 -7.86
C PHE A 254 9.39 -14.60 -7.62
N ASP A 255 10.27 -15.26 -8.38
CA ASP A 255 11.73 -15.24 -8.24
C ASP A 255 12.42 -14.30 -9.26
N SER A 256 11.79 -13.18 -9.61
CA SER A 256 12.35 -12.28 -10.64
C SER A 256 13.43 -11.32 -10.14
N HIS A 257 13.64 -11.25 -8.82
CA HIS A 257 14.55 -10.31 -8.16
C HIS A 257 15.87 -10.98 -7.75
N PRO A 258 17.02 -10.27 -7.77
CA PRO A 258 18.32 -10.83 -7.38
C PRO A 258 18.38 -11.44 -5.96
N ARG A 259 17.48 -11.01 -5.06
CA ARG A 259 17.24 -11.58 -3.73
C ARG A 259 15.73 -11.68 -3.49
N PRO A 260 15.09 -12.75 -3.97
CA PRO A 260 13.64 -12.82 -4.05
C PRO A 260 13.00 -12.90 -2.65
N GLU A 261 13.65 -13.57 -1.69
CA GLU A 261 13.21 -13.67 -0.29
C GLU A 261 13.26 -12.32 0.43
N ALA A 262 14.34 -11.55 0.24
CA ALA A 262 14.51 -10.22 0.83
C ALA A 262 13.49 -9.22 0.25
N TRP A 263 13.22 -9.33 -1.05
CA TRP A 263 12.17 -8.56 -1.71
C TRP A 263 10.80 -8.91 -1.14
N GLY A 264 10.50 -10.21 -1.02
CA GLY A 264 9.26 -10.71 -0.45
C GLY A 264 9.04 -10.26 1.00
N TRP A 265 10.10 -10.27 1.82
CA TRP A 265 10.09 -9.69 3.18
C TRP A 265 9.69 -8.22 3.17
N ARG A 266 10.39 -7.39 2.38
CA ARG A 266 10.14 -5.94 2.30
C ARG A 266 8.72 -5.65 1.81
N PHE A 267 8.29 -6.38 0.80
CA PHE A 267 6.94 -6.27 0.23
C PHE A 267 5.87 -6.65 1.26
N GLY A 268 6.04 -7.79 1.95
CA GLY A 268 5.12 -8.24 2.98
C GLY A 268 5.01 -7.26 4.15
N ILE A 269 6.13 -6.77 4.69
CA ILE A 269 6.08 -5.78 5.77
C ILE A 269 5.51 -4.44 5.31
N ALA A 270 5.73 -4.01 4.06
CA ALA A 270 5.17 -2.77 3.52
C ALA A 270 3.65 -2.85 3.28
N LEU A 271 3.15 -4.02 2.87
CA LEU A 271 1.71 -4.29 2.69
C LEU A 271 0.98 -4.45 4.03
N SER A 272 1.66 -4.96 5.05
CA SER A 272 1.04 -5.35 6.32
C SER A 272 0.23 -4.26 7.04
N PRO A 273 0.63 -2.97 7.09
CA PRO A 273 -0.17 -1.93 7.73
C PRO A 273 -1.51 -1.71 7.02
N MET A 274 -1.57 -1.88 5.69
CA MET A 274 -2.84 -1.80 4.94
C MET A 274 -3.79 -2.93 5.30
N LEU A 275 -3.28 -4.11 5.61
CA LEU A 275 -4.12 -5.24 6.03
C LEU A 275 -4.60 -5.05 7.47
N LEU A 276 -3.76 -4.48 8.32
CA LEU A 276 -4.10 -4.18 9.70
C LEU A 276 -5.24 -3.17 9.83
N THR A 277 -5.41 -2.23 8.89
CA THR A 277 -6.53 -1.27 8.94
C THR A 277 -7.90 -1.94 8.89
N LEU A 278 -7.99 -3.20 8.43
CA LEU A 278 -9.25 -3.96 8.45
C LEU A 278 -9.65 -4.42 9.86
N GLN A 279 -8.69 -4.57 10.76
CA GLN A 279 -8.91 -5.15 12.09
C GLN A 279 -8.71 -4.12 13.20
N THR A 280 -7.91 -3.08 12.97
CA THR A 280 -7.56 -2.12 14.00
C THR A 280 -7.26 -0.73 13.41
N ASP A 281 -7.67 0.28 14.15
CA ASP A 281 -7.33 1.69 13.94
C ASP A 281 -5.88 2.03 14.37
N LEU A 282 -5.17 1.11 15.02
CA LEU A 282 -3.79 1.30 15.48
C LEU A 282 -2.73 1.06 14.39
N ALA A 283 -3.13 0.70 13.17
CA ALA A 283 -2.23 0.34 12.08
C ALA A 283 -1.20 1.45 11.76
N ASN A 284 -1.57 2.72 11.93
CA ASN A 284 -0.70 3.87 11.71
C ASN A 284 0.58 3.84 12.58
N HIS A 285 0.50 3.32 13.81
CA HIS A 285 1.62 3.29 14.75
C HIS A 285 2.77 2.37 14.32
N VAL A 286 2.50 1.45 13.38
CA VAL A 286 3.51 0.48 12.91
C VAL A 286 4.32 1.01 11.73
N LEU A 287 3.84 2.05 11.02
CA LEU A 287 4.43 2.54 9.77
C LEU A 287 5.88 2.99 9.92
N LEU A 288 6.21 3.73 10.99
CA LEU A 288 7.57 4.19 11.22
C LEU A 288 8.52 3.02 11.45
N GLY A 289 8.07 2.02 12.22
CA GLY A 289 8.79 0.76 12.43
C GLY A 289 9.07 0.04 11.11
N VAL A 290 8.05 -0.11 10.26
CA VAL A 290 8.15 -0.75 8.95
C VAL A 290 9.13 0.01 8.04
N LEU A 291 9.04 1.35 7.99
CA LEU A 291 9.96 2.18 7.20
C LEU A 291 11.43 1.92 7.58
N ILE A 292 11.73 1.96 8.88
CA ILE A 292 13.10 1.72 9.38
C ILE A 292 13.53 0.29 9.11
N ALA A 293 12.66 -0.70 9.33
CA ALA A 293 12.96 -2.10 9.04
C ALA A 293 13.25 -2.35 7.55
N MET A 294 12.52 -1.69 6.65
CA MET A 294 12.85 -1.73 5.22
C MET A 294 14.22 -1.11 4.93
N MET A 295 14.52 0.06 5.49
CA MET A 295 15.81 0.73 5.31
C MET A 295 16.97 -0.14 5.81
N VAL A 296 16.80 -0.81 6.95
CA VAL A 296 17.76 -1.79 7.48
C VAL A 296 17.89 -2.98 6.53
N SER A 297 16.79 -3.57 6.08
CA SER A 297 16.80 -4.71 5.14
C SER A 297 17.46 -4.36 3.80
N VAL A 298 17.30 -3.13 3.35
CA VAL A 298 17.86 -2.58 2.11
C VAL A 298 19.37 -2.34 2.25
N SER A 299 19.83 -1.83 3.39
CA SER A 299 21.23 -1.45 3.61
C SER A 299 22.12 -2.56 4.20
N SER A 300 21.56 -3.49 4.97
CA SER A 300 22.31 -4.57 5.63
C SER A 300 23.21 -5.40 4.70
N PRO A 301 22.81 -5.72 3.44
CA PRO A 301 23.67 -6.54 2.59
C PRO A 301 24.97 -5.84 2.22
N LEU A 302 25.02 -4.50 2.24
CA LEU A 302 26.23 -3.72 1.96
C LEU A 302 27.31 -3.92 3.03
N VAL A 303 26.91 -4.24 4.26
CA VAL A 303 27.82 -4.38 5.40
C VAL A 303 28.16 -5.85 5.64
N LEU A 304 27.18 -6.73 5.45
CA LEU A 304 27.27 -8.13 5.87
C LEU A 304 27.71 -9.08 4.74
N GLU A 305 27.50 -8.74 3.47
CA GLU A 305 28.00 -9.54 2.35
C GLU A 305 29.44 -9.13 2.02
N LYS A 306 30.35 -10.09 2.00
CA LYS A 306 31.76 -9.85 1.66
C LYS A 306 31.94 -9.89 0.14
N ASN A 307 32.71 -8.95 -0.39
CA ASN A 307 33.24 -9.06 -1.75
C ASN A 307 34.24 -10.22 -1.77
N SER A 308 34.01 -11.20 -2.64
CA SER A 308 35.07 -12.15 -2.97
C SER A 308 36.19 -11.36 -3.64
N THR A 309 37.27 -11.10 -2.91
CA THR A 309 38.53 -10.72 -3.52
C THR A 309 38.90 -11.86 -4.46
N LYS A 310 38.94 -11.58 -5.77
CA LYS A 310 39.59 -12.48 -6.73
C LYS A 310 41.00 -12.71 -6.20
N VAL A 311 41.27 -13.93 -5.75
CA VAL A 311 42.62 -14.39 -5.45
C VAL A 311 43.30 -14.49 -6.81
N GLY A 312 44.12 -13.48 -7.12
CA GLY A 312 45.07 -13.52 -8.23
C GLY A 312 46.35 -14.23 -7.81
#